data_AF-A0A4V2HGB6-F1
#
_entry.id   AF-A0A4V2HGB6-F1
#
_cell.length_a   1.000
_cell.length_b   1.000
_cell.length_c   1.000
_cell.angle_alpha   90.00
_cell.angle_beta   90.00
_cell.angle_gamma   90.00
#
_symmetry.space_group_name_H-M   'P 1'
#
loop_
_entity.id
_entity.type
_entity.pdbx_description
1 polymer ?
#
loop_
_entity_poly.entity_id
_entity_poly.type
_entity_poly.pdbx_seq_one_letter_code
_entity_poly.pdbx_strand_id
1 'polypeptide(L)'
;MRRDIRPPLIVLLLAALTGCPLRKDASAPQVCAVNPQPVVIVQRVYVPIRDSLTATEPVAEGPLDQCPSVAAQRKAALKRANAKLQQIQQVQGTEVKP
;
A
#
# COMPACT_ATOMS: atom_id res chain seq x y z
N MET A 1 67.03 -48.67 41.86
CA MET A 1 67.18 -47.59 40.87
C MET A 1 66.09 -46.55 41.10
N ARG A 2 66.38 -45.50 41.88
CA ARG A 2 65.51 -44.32 42.03
C ARG A 2 65.93 -43.29 40.99
N ARG A 3 64.97 -42.74 40.23
CA ARG A 3 65.16 -41.55 39.41
C ARG A 3 64.03 -40.58 39.74
N ASP A 4 64.37 -39.57 40.52
CA ASP A 4 63.55 -38.41 40.83
C ASP A 4 63.20 -37.66 39.54
N ILE A 5 61.91 -37.65 39.20
CA ILE A 5 61.38 -36.93 38.05
C ILE A 5 61.08 -35.49 38.52
N ARG A 6 61.79 -34.54 37.91
CA ARG A 6 61.87 -33.13 38.26
C ARG A 6 60.51 -32.42 38.07
N PRO A 7 59.83 -31.94 39.14
CA PRO A 7 58.56 -31.21 39.04
C PRO A 7 58.61 -29.77 38.47
N PRO A 8 59.74 -29.02 38.40
CA PRO A 8 59.69 -27.61 37.97
C PRO A 8 59.49 -27.43 36.46
N LEU A 9 59.73 -28.47 35.64
CA LEU A 9 59.63 -28.36 34.17
C LEU A 9 58.17 -28.30 33.68
N ILE A 10 57.26 -29.00 34.38
CA ILE A 10 55.84 -29.08 34.02
C ILE A 10 55.13 -27.75 34.34
N VAL A 11 55.48 -27.12 35.47
CA VAL A 11 54.92 -25.82 35.86
C VAL A 11 55.33 -24.71 34.89
N LEU A 12 56.56 -24.77 34.36
CA LEU A 12 57.05 -23.80 33.39
C LEU A 12 56.34 -23.92 32.02
N LEU A 13 55.96 -25.14 31.61
CA LEU A 13 55.22 -25.36 30.38
C LEU A 13 53.76 -24.87 30.46
N LEU A 14 53.11 -25.01 31.62
CA LEU A 14 51.75 -24.50 31.79
C LEU A 14 51.69 -22.96 31.81
N ALA A 15 52.73 -22.28 32.29
CA ALA A 15 52.79 -20.83 32.31
C ALA A 15 52.95 -20.21 30.90
N ALA A 16 53.46 -20.96 29.93
CA ALA A 16 53.66 -20.49 28.56
C ALA A 16 52.36 -20.46 27.72
N LEU A 17 51.28 -21.10 28.19
CA LEU A 17 50.03 -21.26 27.43
C LEU A 17 48.95 -20.21 27.75
N THR A 18 49.17 -19.32 28.75
CA THR A 18 48.15 -18.35 29.19
C THR A 18 48.30 -16.95 28.55
N GLY A 19 49.21 -16.77 27.59
CA GLY A 19 49.62 -15.47 27.09
C GLY A 19 49.30 -15.18 25.62
N CYS A 20 48.08 -15.41 25.13
CA CYS A 20 47.63 -14.87 23.84
C CYS A 20 46.42 -13.95 24.03
N PRO A 21 46.60 -12.62 24.08
CA PRO A 21 45.47 -11.70 23.97
C PRO A 21 44.99 -11.70 22.51
N LEU A 22 43.78 -12.23 22.26
CA LEU A 22 43.08 -11.99 20.99
C LEU A 22 42.90 -10.47 20.84
N ARG A 23 43.61 -9.87 19.88
CA ARG A 23 43.34 -8.50 19.44
C ARG A 23 41.95 -8.48 18.82
N LYS A 24 41.04 -7.74 19.44
CA LYS A 24 39.72 -7.46 18.90
C LYS A 24 39.89 -6.32 17.89
N ASP A 25 39.99 -6.66 16.61
CA ASP A 25 40.05 -5.67 15.54
C ASP A 25 38.74 -4.87 15.53
N ALA A 26 38.79 -3.63 16.01
CA ALA A 26 37.67 -2.71 16.12
C ALA A 26 37.30 -2.03 14.79
N SER A 27 37.77 -2.56 13.66
CA SER A 27 37.68 -1.92 12.33
C SER A 27 37.04 -2.83 11.27
N ALA A 28 36.04 -3.62 11.66
CA ALA A 28 35.14 -4.20 10.68
C ALA A 28 34.20 -3.08 10.17
N PRO A 29 34.02 -2.90 8.84
CA PRO A 29 33.06 -1.94 8.32
C PRO A 29 31.67 -2.33 8.81
N GLN A 30 31.01 -1.42 9.53
CA GLN A 30 29.61 -1.59 9.89
C GLN A 30 28.80 -1.52 8.60
N VAL A 31 28.48 -2.68 8.04
CA VAL A 31 27.48 -2.79 6.99
C VAL A 31 26.17 -2.35 7.62
N CYS A 32 25.75 -1.12 7.34
CA CYS A 32 24.45 -0.60 7.75
C CYS A 32 23.39 -1.48 7.07
N ALA A 33 22.88 -2.47 7.79
CA ALA A 33 21.73 -3.24 7.36
C ALA A 33 20.55 -2.28 7.24
N VAL A 34 20.26 -1.83 6.01
CA VAL A 34 19.08 -1.02 5.73
C VAL A 34 17.87 -1.92 5.92
N ASN A 35 17.03 -1.60 6.90
CA ASN A 35 15.75 -2.27 7.12
C ASN A 35 14.64 -1.42 6.50
N PRO A 36 14.26 -1.66 5.23
CA PRO A 36 13.20 -0.89 4.60
C PRO A 36 11.89 -1.13 5.35
N GLN A 37 11.24 -0.04 5.77
CA GLN A 37 9.93 -0.13 6.39
C GLN A 37 8.85 -0.18 5.31
N PRO A 38 7.90 -1.12 5.41
CA PRO A 38 6.77 -1.16 4.49
C PRO A 38 5.92 0.10 4.66
N VAL A 39 5.58 0.73 3.53
CA VAL A 39 4.68 1.89 3.48
C VAL A 39 3.31 1.40 3.04
N VAL A 40 2.28 1.72 3.83
CA VAL A 40 0.89 1.40 3.49
C VAL A 40 0.36 2.44 2.51
N ILE A 41 -0.10 2.00 1.34
CA ILE A 41 -0.72 2.84 0.32
C ILE A 41 -2.22 2.57 0.32
N VAL A 42 -3.03 3.62 0.41
CA VAL A 42 -4.49 3.51 0.32
C VAL A 42 -4.90 3.61 -1.15
N GLN A 43 -5.34 2.50 -1.74
CA GLN A 43 -5.93 2.47 -3.08
C GLN A 43 -7.45 2.61 -2.99
N ARG A 44 -8.01 3.58 -3.73
CA ARG A 44 -9.47 3.72 -3.88
C ARG A 44 -9.91 3.02 -5.16
N VAL A 45 -10.86 2.11 -5.04
CA VAL A 45 -11.47 1.40 -6.17
C VAL A 45 -12.90 1.88 -6.31
N TYR A 46 -13.27 2.31 -7.52
CA TYR A 46 -14.60 2.85 -7.83
C TYR A 46 -15.36 1.91 -8.75
N VAL A 47 -16.68 1.89 -8.61
CA VAL A 47 -17.56 1.17 -9.54
C VAL A 47 -17.66 1.96 -10.84
N PRO A 48 -17.32 1.36 -11.99
CA PRO A 48 -17.48 2.04 -13.27
C PRO A 48 -18.97 2.15 -13.62
N ILE A 49 -19.42 3.37 -13.90
CA ILE A 49 -20.76 3.64 -14.44
C ILE A 49 -20.61 3.93 -15.94
N ARG A 50 -21.51 3.39 -16.76
CA ARG A 50 -21.50 3.63 -18.21
C ARG A 50 -21.68 5.13 -18.50
N ASP A 51 -20.84 5.69 -19.36
CA ASP A 51 -20.85 7.13 -19.70
C ASP A 51 -22.21 7.64 -20.19
N SER A 52 -22.98 6.79 -20.88
CA SER A 52 -24.33 7.14 -21.34
C SER A 52 -25.32 7.43 -20.20
N LEU A 53 -25.07 6.91 -19.00
CA LEU A 53 -25.90 7.12 -17.80
C LEU A 53 -25.54 8.41 -17.07
N THR A 54 -24.30 8.88 -17.19
CA THR A 54 -23.83 10.13 -16.58
C THR A 54 -23.95 11.34 -17.52
N ALA A 55 -24.23 11.09 -18.81
CA ALA A 55 -24.48 12.14 -19.79
C ALA A 55 -25.66 13.05 -19.40
N THR A 56 -25.39 14.36 -19.36
CA THR A 56 -26.36 15.41 -19.04
C THR A 56 -27.52 15.42 -20.03
N GLU A 57 -28.76 15.48 -19.53
CA GLU A 57 -29.93 15.67 -20.37
C GLU A 57 -30.03 17.13 -20.86
N PRO A 58 -30.43 17.36 -22.13
CA PRO A 58 -30.63 18.71 -22.62
C PRO A 58 -31.81 19.37 -21.90
N VAL A 59 -31.61 20.62 -21.48
CA VAL A 59 -32.65 21.45 -20.87
C VAL A 59 -33.30 22.28 -21.97
N ALA A 60 -34.58 22.05 -22.23
CA ALA A 60 -35.32 22.86 -23.18
C ALA A 60 -35.48 24.29 -22.66
N GLU A 61 -35.30 25.26 -23.55
CA GLU A 61 -35.42 26.69 -23.30
C GLU A 61 -36.25 27.34 -24.42
N GLY A 62 -36.85 28.49 -24.13
CA GLY A 62 -37.68 29.20 -25.10
C GLY A 62 -38.42 30.40 -24.49
N PRO A 63 -39.04 31.24 -25.33
CA PRO A 63 -39.84 32.37 -24.90
C PRO A 63 -41.11 31.94 -24.15
N LEU A 64 -41.74 32.88 -23.43
CA LEU A 64 -42.87 32.61 -22.52
C LEU A 64 -44.12 32.07 -23.24
N ASP A 65 -44.35 32.50 -24.47
CA ASP A 65 -45.42 31.99 -25.34
C ASP A 65 -45.28 30.49 -25.66
N GLN A 66 -44.07 29.95 -25.58
CA GLN A 66 -43.78 28.52 -25.78
C GLN A 66 -43.78 27.70 -24.48
N CYS A 67 -44.11 28.31 -23.34
CA CYS A 67 -44.03 27.68 -22.01
C CYS A 67 -44.66 26.27 -21.94
N PRO A 68 -45.87 26.00 -22.48
CA PRO A 68 -46.45 24.65 -22.44
C PRO A 68 -45.59 23.60 -23.15
N SER A 69 -45.00 23.97 -24.30
CA SER A 69 -44.15 23.06 -25.09
C SER A 69 -42.81 22.81 -24.39
N VAL A 70 -42.18 23.85 -23.84
CA VAL A 70 -40.93 23.76 -23.07
C VAL A 70 -41.14 22.91 -21.81
N ALA A 71 -42.27 23.09 -21.11
CA ALA A 71 -42.61 22.29 -19.95
C ALA A 71 -42.79 20.80 -20.30
N ALA A 72 -43.44 20.48 -21.42
CA ALA A 72 -43.59 19.10 -21.89
C ALA A 72 -42.23 18.46 -22.21
N GLN A 73 -41.34 19.19 -22.89
CA GLN A 73 -39.98 18.73 -23.19
C GLN A 73 -39.15 18.50 -21.92
N ARG A 74 -39.20 19.43 -20.96
CA ARG A 74 -38.54 19.30 -19.66
C ARG A 74 -39.06 18.11 -18.87
N LYS A 75 -40.37 17.86 -18.88
CA LYS A 75 -40.96 16.67 -18.25
C LYS A 75 -40.42 15.38 -18.89
N ALA A 76 -40.28 15.34 -20.21
CA ALA A 76 -39.70 14.19 -20.90
C ALA A 76 -38.21 13.99 -20.55
N ALA A 77 -37.43 15.07 -20.49
CA ALA A 77 -36.02 15.04 -20.06
C ALA A 77 -35.87 14.53 -18.61
N LEU A 78 -36.67 15.04 -17.68
CA LEU A 78 -36.68 14.57 -16.29
C LEU A 78 -37.02 13.09 -16.17
N LYS A 79 -37.98 12.58 -16.96
CA LYS A 79 -38.28 11.14 -16.97
C LYS A 79 -37.08 10.31 -17.43
N ARG A 80 -36.36 10.74 -18.47
CA ARG A 80 -35.15 10.05 -18.93
C ARG A 80 -34.02 10.13 -17.90
N ALA A 81 -33.79 11.29 -17.28
CA ALA A 81 -32.82 11.45 -16.21
C ALA A 81 -33.12 10.51 -15.03
N ASN A 82 -34.39 10.45 -14.60
CA ASN A 82 -34.79 9.54 -13.52
C ASN A 82 -34.59 8.07 -13.89
N ALA A 83 -34.85 7.69 -15.14
CA ALA A 83 -34.56 6.34 -15.61
C ALA A 83 -33.05 6.01 -15.59
N LYS A 84 -32.19 6.96 -15.98
CA LYS A 84 -30.73 6.81 -15.85
C LYS A 84 -30.32 6.64 -14.40
N LEU A 85 -30.86 7.45 -13.48
CA LEU A 85 -30.57 7.34 -12.05
C LEU A 85 -30.97 5.97 -11.47
N GLN A 86 -32.11 5.43 -11.86
CA GLN A 86 -32.53 4.08 -11.47
C GLN A 86 -31.55 3.00 -11.96
N GLN A 87 -31.03 3.15 -13.18
CA GLN A 87 -30.02 2.22 -13.71
C GLN A 87 -28.68 2.34 -12.98
N ILE A 88 -28.26 3.57 -12.64
CA ILE A 88 -27.07 3.80 -11.82
C ILE A 88 -27.23 3.15 -10.44
N GLN A 89 -28.41 3.26 -9.82
CA GLN A 89 -28.70 2.62 -8.52
C GLN A 89 -28.55 1.10 -8.54
N GLN A 90 -28.77 0.45 -9.68
CA GLN A 90 -28.60 -1.00 -9.83
C GLN A 90 -27.13 -1.43 -9.93
N VAL A 91 -26.25 -0.51 -10.35
CA VAL A 91 -24.81 -0.80 -10.55
C VAL A 91 -23.99 -0.28 -9.37
N GLN A 92 -24.36 0.85 -8.79
CA GLN A 92 -23.62 1.41 -7.66
C GLN A 92 -23.66 0.45 -6.46
N GLY A 93 -22.53 0.32 -5.77
CA GLY A 93 -22.41 -0.59 -4.61
C GLY A 93 -22.20 -2.07 -4.97
N THR A 94 -22.09 -2.42 -6.25
CA THR A 94 -21.63 -3.77 -6.63
C THR A 94 -20.15 -3.96 -6.26
N GLU A 95 -19.77 -5.18 -5.89
CA GLU A 95 -18.39 -5.52 -5.58
C GLU A 95 -17.47 -5.25 -6.78
N VAL A 96 -16.34 -4.59 -6.52
CA VAL A 96 -15.28 -4.36 -7.50
C VAL A 96 -14.02 -5.00 -6.96
N LYS A 97 -13.40 -5.86 -7.77
CA LYS A 97 -12.13 -6.46 -7.42
C LYS A 97 -11.01 -5.43 -7.64
N PRO A 98 -10.12 -5.22 -6.65
CA PRO A 98 -8.97 -4.35 -6.79
C PRO A 98 -7.96 -4.86 -7.83
#